data_AF-A0A512H519-F1
#
_entry.id   AF-A0A512H519-F1
#
_cell.length_a   1.000
_cell.length_b   1.000
_cell.length_c   1.000
_cell.angle_alpha   90.00
_cell.angle_beta   90.00
_cell.angle_gamma   90.00
#
_symmetry.space_group_name_H-M   'P 1'
#
loop_
_entity.id
_entity.type
_entity.pdbx_description
1 polymer ?
#
loop_
_entity_poly.entity_id
_entity_poly.type
_entity_poly.pdbx_seq_one_letter_code
_entity_poly.pdbx_strand_id
1 'polypeptide(L)'
;MGETITLSIHDIPQPDLVNEILWSQMSQHLRTACMKPVDGQTDFQPLPYTAGQLLGRLGFALGYYDARLTNLFRWAAGSAEGDNFTYALTPRNKRHLAAFVALVTRRPAPEIEGYLDEIENDQALRTHFQTVLKGRQGPMDQGFHPGRRMGWYAVARALKPRVVIETGVHTGHGSITLAAALMRNQAEGFPGRYYGTDIAPAAGILFQGPYAEMGTILYGDSLESLKKLDGPIDLFINDSDHSATYEREEYRVIEPKLSAHAVVLGDNAHVSDSLLEHARETGRTFLFFREDPINHWYPGAGIGAMFPTST
;
A
#
# COMPACT_ATOMS: atom_id res chain seq x y z
N MET A 1 25.56 -21.03 14.83
CA MET A 1 26.05 -19.64 14.72
C MET A 1 26.18 -19.37 13.23
N GLY A 2 25.21 -18.67 12.64
CA GLY A 2 25.28 -18.31 11.21
C GLY A 2 26.27 -17.17 11.04
N GLU A 3 27.19 -17.29 10.09
CA GLU A 3 28.10 -16.21 9.71
C GLU A 3 27.27 -14.98 9.31
N THR A 4 27.55 -13.85 9.97
CA THR A 4 26.95 -12.56 9.61
C THR A 4 27.58 -12.11 8.29
N ILE A 5 26.88 -12.32 7.18
CA ILE A 5 27.28 -11.78 5.88
C ILE A 5 27.14 -10.25 5.97
N THR A 6 28.26 -9.54 5.94
CA THR A 6 28.29 -8.08 5.97
C THR A 6 28.39 -7.59 4.53
N LEU A 7 27.27 -7.15 3.93
CA LEU A 7 27.25 -6.52 2.61
C LEU A 7 27.37 -5.01 2.79
N SER A 8 28.42 -4.39 2.24
CA SER A 8 28.55 -2.93 2.19
C SER A 8 27.66 -2.37 1.08
N ILE A 9 27.18 -1.12 1.23
CA ILE A 9 26.49 -0.39 0.16
C ILE A 9 27.35 -0.27 -1.12
N HIS A 10 28.67 -0.36 -0.98
CA HIS A 10 29.63 -0.37 -2.08
C HIS A 10 29.76 -1.73 -2.78
N ASP A 11 29.30 -2.82 -2.15
CA ASP A 11 29.25 -4.16 -2.72
C ASP A 11 27.95 -4.39 -3.52
N ILE A 12 27.00 -3.44 -3.45
CA ILE A 12 25.78 -3.47 -4.25
C ILE A 12 26.17 -3.23 -5.71
N PRO A 13 25.91 -4.20 -6.61
CA PRO A 13 26.30 -4.04 -7.99
C PRO A 13 25.52 -2.85 -8.59
N GLN A 14 26.23 -2.01 -9.36
CA GLN A 14 25.59 -0.94 -10.12
C GLN A 14 24.56 -1.55 -11.10
N PRO A 15 23.50 -0.81 -11.50
CA PRO A 15 22.46 -1.33 -12.40
C PRO A 15 23.05 -2.03 -13.63
N ASP A 16 24.09 -1.42 -14.21
CA ASP A 16 24.80 -1.93 -15.38
C ASP A 16 25.53 -3.26 -15.10
N LEU A 17 26.07 -3.43 -13.88
CA LEU A 17 26.81 -4.61 -13.45
C LEU A 17 25.91 -5.80 -13.10
N VAL A 18 24.76 -5.58 -12.45
CA VAL A 18 23.75 -6.65 -12.21
C VAL A 18 23.32 -7.25 -13.54
N ASN A 19 23.05 -6.36 -14.49
CA ASN A 19 22.74 -6.72 -15.85
C ASN A 19 23.86 -7.51 -16.48
N GLU A 20 25.10 -7.00 -16.49
CA GLU A 20 26.25 -7.71 -17.07
C GLU A 20 26.46 -9.12 -16.50
N ILE A 21 26.22 -9.34 -15.21
CA ILE A 21 26.34 -10.65 -14.56
C ILE A 21 25.21 -11.61 -15.02
N LEU A 22 23.96 -11.15 -15.02
CA LEU A 22 22.84 -11.93 -15.57
C LEU A 22 23.06 -12.20 -17.08
N TRP A 23 23.57 -11.22 -17.82
CA TRP A 23 23.91 -11.31 -19.25
C TRP A 23 25.01 -12.32 -19.53
N SER A 24 26.07 -12.35 -18.75
CA SER A 24 27.19 -13.27 -18.95
C SER A 24 26.75 -14.73 -18.75
N GLN A 25 25.92 -14.99 -17.74
CA GLN A 25 25.41 -16.33 -17.47
C GLN A 25 24.32 -16.77 -18.46
N MET A 26 23.36 -15.89 -18.80
CA MET A 26 22.30 -16.20 -19.77
C MET A 26 22.86 -16.38 -21.19
N SER A 27 23.83 -15.55 -21.60
CA SER A 27 24.42 -15.65 -22.95
C SER A 27 25.20 -16.93 -23.16
N GLN A 28 25.83 -17.49 -22.12
CA GLN A 28 26.51 -18.78 -22.20
C GLN A 28 25.51 -19.93 -22.43
N HIS A 29 24.37 -19.93 -21.74
CA HIS A 29 23.31 -20.95 -21.89
C HIS A 29 22.47 -20.80 -23.18
N LEU A 30 22.08 -19.57 -23.52
CA LEU A 30 21.28 -19.28 -24.72
C LEU A 30 22.06 -19.55 -26.02
N ARG A 31 23.39 -19.39 -26.01
CA ARG A 31 24.24 -19.81 -27.13
C ARG A 31 24.23 -21.33 -27.34
N THR A 32 23.93 -22.12 -26.30
CA THR A 32 23.90 -23.59 -26.34
C THR A 32 22.52 -24.16 -26.68
N ALA A 33 21.41 -23.45 -26.42
CA ALA A 33 20.05 -24.03 -26.40
C ALA A 33 18.98 -23.33 -27.27
N CYS A 34 19.34 -22.80 -28.44
CA CYS A 34 18.35 -22.24 -29.38
C CYS A 34 17.68 -23.31 -30.27
N MET A 35 16.93 -24.23 -29.66
CA MET A 35 16.17 -25.26 -30.38
C MET A 35 14.87 -25.59 -29.62
N LYS A 36 13.70 -25.52 -30.29
CA LYS A 36 12.40 -25.98 -29.73
C LYS A 36 12.07 -27.39 -30.25
N PRO A 37 11.67 -28.35 -29.41
CA PRO A 37 11.17 -29.64 -29.90
C PRO A 37 9.84 -29.45 -30.65
N VAL A 38 9.68 -30.13 -31.79
CA VAL A 38 8.41 -30.21 -32.53
C VAL A 38 7.65 -31.43 -32.02
N ASP A 39 6.35 -31.28 -31.76
CA ASP A 39 5.49 -32.36 -31.23
C ASP A 39 5.72 -33.70 -31.96
N GLY A 40 5.99 -34.73 -31.16
CA GLY A 40 5.99 -36.14 -31.59
C GLY A 40 7.23 -36.66 -32.33
N GLN A 41 8.26 -35.85 -32.61
CA GLN A 41 9.51 -36.32 -33.24
C GLN A 41 10.76 -35.62 -32.65
N THR A 42 11.91 -36.28 -32.75
CA THR A 42 13.24 -35.83 -32.27
C THR A 42 13.85 -34.67 -33.08
N ASP A 43 13.03 -33.91 -33.83
CA ASP A 43 13.48 -32.78 -34.63
C ASP A 43 13.20 -31.45 -33.91
N PHE A 44 14.17 -30.55 -34.01
CA PHE A 44 14.13 -29.24 -33.38
C PHE A 44 14.01 -28.13 -34.43
N GLN A 45 13.13 -27.15 -34.20
CA GLN A 45 13.07 -25.94 -35.02
C GLN A 45 13.89 -24.78 -34.42
N PRO A 46 14.68 -24.06 -35.23
CA PRO A 46 15.35 -22.85 -34.78
C PRO A 46 14.32 -21.76 -34.46
N LEU A 47 14.53 -21.03 -33.36
CA LEU A 47 13.73 -19.85 -33.04
C LEU A 47 13.78 -18.84 -34.20
N PRO A 48 12.70 -18.07 -34.47
CA PRO A 48 12.67 -17.11 -35.58
C PRO A 48 13.55 -15.86 -35.35
N TYR A 49 14.44 -15.90 -34.34
CA TYR A 49 15.30 -14.80 -33.95
C TYR A 49 16.76 -15.28 -33.93
N THR A 50 17.67 -14.45 -34.46
CA THR A 50 19.10 -14.67 -34.24
C THR A 50 19.44 -14.53 -32.76
N ALA A 51 20.54 -15.14 -32.31
CA ALA A 51 21.02 -14.97 -30.94
C ALA A 51 21.18 -13.48 -30.56
N GLY A 52 21.65 -12.64 -31.50
CA GLY A 52 21.75 -11.19 -31.31
C GLY A 52 20.40 -10.49 -31.13
N GLN A 53 19.38 -10.90 -31.90
CA GLN A 53 18.01 -10.38 -31.73
C GLN A 53 17.39 -10.81 -30.40
N LEU A 54 17.63 -12.05 -29.96
CA LEU A 54 17.18 -12.53 -28.66
C LEU A 54 17.84 -11.75 -27.52
N LEU A 55 19.15 -11.54 -27.59
CA LEU A 55 19.91 -10.76 -26.61
C LEU A 55 19.42 -9.29 -26.57
N GLY A 56 19.21 -8.66 -27.73
CA GLY A 56 18.69 -7.29 -27.79
C GLY A 56 17.29 -7.15 -27.17
N ARG A 57 16.40 -8.13 -27.40
CA ARG A 57 15.04 -8.13 -26.83
C ARG A 57 15.04 -8.35 -25.32
N LEU A 58 15.87 -9.27 -24.84
CA LEU A 58 16.06 -9.46 -23.41
C LEU A 58 16.65 -8.18 -22.80
N GLY A 59 17.65 -7.56 -23.45
CA GLY A 59 18.28 -6.29 -23.04
C GLY A 59 17.27 -5.19 -22.81
N PHE A 60 16.44 -4.98 -23.83
CA PHE A 60 15.33 -4.05 -23.79
C PHE A 60 14.35 -4.37 -22.65
N ALA A 61 13.97 -5.64 -22.46
CA ALA A 61 13.04 -6.04 -21.40
C ALA A 61 13.63 -5.85 -19.99
N LEU A 62 14.88 -6.22 -19.76
CA LEU A 62 15.55 -6.06 -18.47
C LEU A 62 15.72 -4.59 -18.09
N GLY A 63 15.94 -3.70 -19.08
CA GLY A 63 15.94 -2.25 -18.87
C GLY A 63 14.72 -1.68 -18.13
N TYR A 64 13.56 -2.35 -18.21
CA TYR A 64 12.36 -1.97 -17.45
C TYR A 64 12.42 -2.35 -15.95
N TYR A 65 13.31 -3.26 -15.58
CA TYR A 65 13.45 -3.84 -14.23
C TYR A 65 14.74 -3.42 -13.53
N ASP A 66 15.77 -2.94 -14.24
CA ASP A 66 17.10 -2.57 -13.71
C ASP A 66 17.05 -1.77 -12.41
N ALA A 67 16.24 -0.70 -12.41
CA ALA A 67 16.10 0.14 -11.24
C ALA A 67 15.52 -0.62 -10.04
N ARG A 68 14.51 -1.49 -10.28
CA ARG A 68 13.89 -2.31 -9.23
C ARG A 68 14.83 -3.40 -8.72
N LEU A 69 15.59 -4.04 -9.61
CA LEU A 69 16.61 -5.02 -9.24
C LEU A 69 17.72 -4.37 -8.39
N THR A 70 18.15 -3.17 -8.76
CA THR A 70 19.13 -2.41 -7.95
C THR A 70 18.55 -2.05 -6.58
N ASN A 71 17.29 -1.60 -6.53
CA ASN A 71 16.63 -1.29 -5.27
C ASN A 71 16.36 -2.53 -4.41
N LEU A 72 16.22 -3.71 -5.03
CA LEU A 72 16.08 -4.98 -4.31
C LEU A 72 17.34 -5.26 -3.48
N PHE A 73 18.51 -5.13 -4.11
CA PHE A 73 19.78 -5.30 -3.40
C PHE A 73 19.99 -4.23 -2.32
N ARG A 74 19.62 -2.97 -2.58
CA ARG A 74 19.66 -1.90 -1.56
C ARG A 74 18.78 -2.18 -0.37
N TRP A 75 17.54 -2.59 -0.62
CA TRP A 75 16.60 -2.95 0.42
C TRP A 75 17.11 -4.16 1.23
N ALA A 76 17.58 -5.22 0.55
CA ALA A 76 18.07 -6.42 1.22
C ALA A 76 19.29 -6.18 2.12
N ALA A 77 20.12 -5.18 1.82
CA ALA A 77 21.31 -4.85 2.61
C ALA A 77 21.05 -3.80 3.72
N GLY A 78 19.98 -2.99 3.59
CA GLY A 78 19.83 -1.78 4.41
C GLY A 78 18.48 -1.60 5.10
N SER A 79 17.44 -2.30 4.67
CA SER A 79 16.10 -2.21 5.27
C SER A 79 15.95 -3.21 6.41
N ALA A 80 15.25 -2.79 7.46
CA ALA A 80 14.77 -3.67 8.51
C ALA A 80 13.40 -4.29 8.18
N GLU A 81 12.70 -3.77 7.18
CA GLU A 81 11.32 -4.17 6.84
C GLU A 81 11.26 -5.62 6.36
N GLY A 82 10.30 -6.39 6.88
CA GLY A 82 9.99 -7.75 6.40
C GLY A 82 8.60 -7.83 5.75
N ASP A 83 7.71 -6.92 6.12
CA ASP A 83 6.37 -6.71 5.62
C ASP A 83 6.04 -5.21 5.72
N ASN A 84 4.83 -4.81 5.29
CA ASN A 84 4.32 -3.45 5.48
C ASN A 84 5.26 -2.33 4.99
N PHE A 85 5.83 -2.53 3.79
CA PHE A 85 6.87 -1.66 3.25
C PHE A 85 6.50 -0.17 3.28
N THR A 86 7.46 0.66 3.66
CA THR A 86 7.31 2.11 3.66
C THR A 86 8.12 2.74 2.52
N TYR A 87 7.45 3.55 1.71
CA TYR A 87 8.09 4.22 0.58
C TYR A 87 7.33 5.50 0.21
N ALA A 88 8.04 6.43 -0.43
CA ALA A 88 7.41 7.58 -1.06
C ALA A 88 6.83 7.19 -2.44
N LEU A 89 5.81 7.92 -2.89
CA LEU A 89 5.25 7.76 -4.23
C LEU A 89 5.92 8.72 -5.21
N THR A 90 5.99 8.34 -6.49
CA THR A 90 6.48 9.27 -7.52
C THR A 90 5.59 10.52 -7.60
N PRO A 91 6.12 11.70 -7.99
CA PRO A 91 5.30 12.91 -8.16
C PRO A 91 4.13 12.72 -9.13
N ARG A 92 4.30 11.92 -10.19
CA ARG A 92 3.22 11.55 -11.11
C ARG A 92 2.14 10.74 -10.41
N ASN A 93 2.53 9.76 -9.60
CA ASN A 93 1.59 8.89 -8.90
C ASN A 93 0.81 9.64 -7.81
N LYS A 94 1.42 10.63 -7.13
CA LYS A 94 0.69 11.55 -6.23
C LYS A 94 -0.41 12.34 -6.96
N ARG A 95 -0.15 12.85 -8.17
CA ARG A 95 -1.20 13.51 -8.99
C ARG A 95 -2.32 12.56 -9.39
N HIS A 96 -1.99 11.31 -9.71
CA HIS A 96 -3.00 10.28 -10.00
C HIS A 96 -3.83 9.94 -8.76
N LEU A 97 -3.18 9.86 -7.59
CA LEU A 97 -3.85 9.67 -6.31
C LEU A 97 -4.81 10.82 -6.01
N ALA A 98 -4.39 12.07 -6.27
CA ALA A 98 -5.24 13.24 -6.10
C ALA A 98 -6.49 13.17 -6.99
N ALA A 99 -6.31 12.84 -8.28
CA ALA A 99 -7.43 12.68 -9.21
C ALA A 99 -8.38 11.53 -8.80
N PHE A 100 -7.82 10.42 -8.31
CA PHE A 100 -8.59 9.30 -7.78
C PHE A 100 -9.44 9.71 -6.58
N VAL A 101 -8.83 10.34 -5.56
CA VAL A 101 -9.53 10.78 -4.35
C VAL A 101 -10.54 11.88 -4.67
N ALA A 102 -10.24 12.79 -5.60
CA ALA A 102 -11.15 13.82 -6.06
C ALA A 102 -12.46 13.23 -6.61
N LEU A 103 -12.36 12.15 -7.40
CA LEU A 103 -13.53 11.46 -7.93
C LEU A 103 -14.31 10.71 -6.83
N VAL A 104 -13.61 9.98 -5.95
CA VAL A 104 -14.22 9.23 -4.83
C VAL A 104 -14.99 10.17 -3.88
N THR A 105 -14.40 11.32 -3.56
CA THR A 105 -14.93 12.26 -2.57
C THR A 105 -15.79 13.37 -3.18
N ARG A 106 -15.85 13.46 -4.51
CA ARG A 106 -16.52 14.52 -5.27
C ARG A 106 -16.04 15.92 -4.87
N ARG A 107 -14.73 16.04 -4.67
CA ARG A 107 -14.05 17.31 -4.36
C ARG A 107 -13.12 17.72 -5.51
N PRO A 108 -12.82 19.02 -5.69
CA PRO A 108 -11.88 19.45 -6.71
C PRO A 108 -10.48 18.86 -6.48
N ALA A 109 -9.82 18.40 -7.55
CA ALA A 109 -8.46 17.86 -7.48
C ALA A 109 -7.45 18.80 -6.80
N PRO A 110 -7.45 20.13 -7.02
CA PRO A 110 -6.53 21.04 -6.32
C PRO A 110 -6.71 21.06 -4.79
N GLU A 111 -7.94 20.85 -4.29
CA GLU A 111 -8.20 20.73 -2.85
C GLU A 111 -7.56 19.45 -2.30
N ILE A 112 -7.70 18.35 -3.04
CA ILE A 112 -7.11 17.06 -2.67
C ILE A 112 -5.58 17.09 -2.73
N GLU A 113 -5.00 17.72 -3.75
CA GLU A 113 -3.54 17.95 -3.83
C GLU A 113 -3.04 18.66 -2.57
N GLY A 114 -3.77 19.68 -2.09
CA GLY A 114 -3.47 20.34 -0.83
C GLY A 114 -3.47 19.40 0.39
N TYR A 115 -4.41 18.45 0.47
CA TYR A 115 -4.42 17.46 1.56
C TYR A 115 -3.28 16.44 1.45
N LEU A 116 -2.85 16.07 0.24
CA LEU A 116 -1.68 15.21 0.05
C LEU A 116 -0.39 15.91 0.45
N ASP A 117 -0.25 17.19 0.08
CA ASP A 117 0.89 18.02 0.49
C ASP A 117 0.89 18.26 2.02
N GLU A 118 -0.30 18.38 2.63
CA GLU A 118 -0.47 18.54 4.08
C GLU A 118 0.12 17.36 4.87
N ILE A 119 -0.19 16.11 4.50
CA ILE A 119 0.33 14.92 5.19
C ILE A 119 1.80 14.64 4.84
N GLU A 120 2.21 14.91 3.60
CA GLU A 120 3.61 14.72 3.18
C GLU A 120 4.55 15.63 3.99
N ASN A 121 4.10 16.84 4.32
CA ASN A 121 4.89 17.84 5.03
C ASN A 121 4.52 17.97 6.53
N ASP A 122 3.80 17.00 7.10
CA ASP A 122 3.41 17.03 8.52
C ASP A 122 4.61 16.77 9.45
N GLN A 123 5.24 17.86 9.91
CA GLN A 123 6.39 17.79 10.80
C GLN A 123 6.03 17.25 12.19
N ALA A 124 4.81 17.50 12.69
CA ALA A 124 4.39 17.00 13.99
C ALA A 124 4.26 15.48 13.97
N LEU A 125 3.65 14.93 12.91
CA LEU A 125 3.50 13.50 12.71
C LEU A 125 4.85 12.80 12.50
N ARG A 126 5.75 13.40 11.71
CA ARG A 126 7.12 12.90 11.54
C ARG A 126 7.88 12.86 12.87
N THR A 127 7.77 13.91 13.67
CA THR A 127 8.44 14.00 14.97
C THR A 127 7.85 12.98 15.96
N HIS A 128 6.53 12.80 15.96
CA HIS A 128 5.86 11.78 16.76
C HIS A 128 6.36 10.39 16.38
N PHE A 129 6.29 10.03 15.09
CA PHE A 129 6.76 8.74 14.57
C PHE A 129 8.20 8.44 15.02
N GLN A 130 9.12 9.38 14.79
CA GLN A 130 10.52 9.23 15.19
C GLN A 130 10.68 9.08 16.70
N THR A 131 9.94 9.86 17.50
CA THR A 131 10.00 9.81 18.96
C THR A 131 9.52 8.47 19.49
N VAL A 132 8.40 7.98 18.95
CA VAL A 132 7.81 6.71 19.35
C VAL A 132 8.71 5.53 18.98
N LEU A 133 9.40 5.58 17.84
CA LEU A 133 10.27 4.49 17.39
C LEU A 133 11.72 4.60 17.84
N LYS A 134 12.11 5.72 18.46
CA LYS A 134 13.46 5.92 18.96
C LYS A 134 13.87 4.80 19.92
N GLY A 135 14.95 4.09 19.58
CA GLY A 135 15.50 3.01 20.40
C GLY A 135 14.71 1.70 20.35
N ARG A 136 13.64 1.62 19.55
CA ARG A 136 12.94 0.36 19.28
C ARG A 136 13.64 -0.37 18.15
N GLN A 137 13.89 -1.66 18.36
CA GLN A 137 14.31 -2.58 17.31
C GLN A 137 13.06 -3.32 16.81
N GLY A 138 12.92 -3.44 15.50
CA GLY A 138 11.77 -4.07 14.86
C GLY A 138 11.88 -3.98 13.34
N PRO A 139 11.00 -4.67 12.60
CA PRO A 139 11.10 -4.78 11.17
C PRO A 139 10.53 -3.53 10.46
N MET A 140 11.11 -2.36 10.75
CA MET A 140 10.60 -1.10 10.25
C MET A 140 11.73 -0.10 10.04
N ASP A 141 11.69 0.58 8.90
CA ASP A 141 12.67 1.59 8.56
C ASP A 141 12.41 2.92 9.26
N GLN A 142 13.45 3.75 9.32
CA GLN A 142 13.36 5.08 9.93
C GLN A 142 12.74 6.06 8.94
N GLY A 143 11.73 6.81 9.41
CA GLY A 143 11.06 7.85 8.65
C GLY A 143 9.60 7.55 8.36
N PHE A 144 8.77 8.61 8.38
CA PHE A 144 7.36 8.49 8.06
C PHE A 144 7.15 8.66 6.55
N HIS A 145 6.80 7.55 5.89
CA HIS A 145 6.46 7.51 4.47
C HIS A 145 5.04 6.95 4.30
N PRO A 146 4.02 7.80 4.15
CA PRO A 146 2.64 7.36 4.19
C PRO A 146 2.18 6.54 2.99
N GLY A 147 2.89 6.56 1.85
CA GLY A 147 2.50 5.82 0.64
C GLY A 147 1.01 6.04 0.28
N ARG A 148 0.28 4.96 0.02
CA ARG A 148 -1.17 4.97 -0.21
C ARG A 148 -2.00 5.51 0.95
N ARG A 149 -1.51 5.50 2.19
CA ARG A 149 -2.23 6.06 3.34
C ARG A 149 -2.40 7.58 3.22
N MET A 150 -1.64 8.26 2.34
CA MET A 150 -1.94 9.63 1.92
C MET A 150 -3.35 9.75 1.30
N GLY A 151 -3.78 8.73 0.57
CA GLY A 151 -5.14 8.64 0.04
C GLY A 151 -6.18 8.53 1.15
N TRP A 152 -5.91 7.71 2.17
CA TRP A 152 -6.81 7.58 3.33
C TRP A 152 -6.96 8.90 4.08
N TYR A 153 -5.83 9.58 4.29
CA TYR A 153 -5.77 10.92 4.87
C TYR A 153 -6.62 11.91 4.08
N ALA A 154 -6.40 12.00 2.76
CA ALA A 154 -7.11 12.94 1.91
C ALA A 154 -8.61 12.64 1.81
N VAL A 155 -9.00 11.36 1.78
CA VAL A 155 -10.41 10.95 1.87
C VAL A 155 -11.02 11.40 3.20
N ALA A 156 -10.35 11.18 4.33
CA ALA A 156 -10.83 11.61 5.64
C ALA A 156 -10.94 13.14 5.75
N ARG A 157 -9.97 13.91 5.22
CA ARG A 157 -10.02 15.38 5.19
C ARG A 157 -11.16 15.90 4.33
N ALA A 158 -11.37 15.29 3.16
CA ALA A 158 -12.42 15.68 2.22
C ALA A 158 -13.83 15.36 2.73
N LEU A 159 -14.04 14.17 3.29
CA LEU A 159 -15.35 13.71 3.75
C LEU A 159 -15.75 14.26 5.12
N LYS A 160 -14.77 14.61 5.95
CA LYS A 160 -14.99 15.05 7.35
C LYS A 160 -15.86 14.05 8.14
N PRO A 161 -15.48 12.75 8.16
CA PRO A 161 -16.32 11.68 8.70
C PRO A 161 -16.52 11.84 10.21
N ARG A 162 -17.72 11.51 10.71
CA ARG A 162 -18.01 11.43 12.15
C ARG A 162 -17.47 10.14 12.75
N VAL A 163 -17.52 9.04 11.99
CA VAL A 163 -17.03 7.72 12.41
C VAL A 163 -16.09 7.16 11.34
N VAL A 164 -14.85 6.89 11.75
CA VAL A 164 -13.83 6.20 10.95
C VAL A 164 -13.54 4.86 11.61
N ILE A 165 -13.57 3.78 10.83
CA ILE A 165 -13.16 2.45 11.27
C ILE A 165 -11.97 1.98 10.45
N GLU A 166 -10.98 1.38 11.11
CA GLU A 166 -9.86 0.66 10.49
C GLU A 166 -9.84 -0.77 11.04
N THR A 167 -9.73 -1.76 10.15
CA THR A 167 -9.45 -3.15 10.53
C THR A 167 -8.01 -3.49 10.17
N GLY A 168 -7.25 -4.06 11.10
CA GLY A 168 -5.81 -4.33 10.93
C GLY A 168 -4.94 -3.12 11.26
N VAL A 169 -4.82 -2.79 12.55
CA VAL A 169 -4.04 -1.63 13.00
C VAL A 169 -2.53 -1.84 12.85
N HIS A 170 -2.06 -3.06 13.10
CA HIS A 170 -0.64 -3.42 13.13
C HIS A 170 0.18 -2.42 13.98
N THR A 171 1.27 -1.84 13.46
CA THR A 171 2.07 -0.83 14.17
C THR A 171 1.30 0.49 14.41
N GLY A 172 0.22 0.76 13.66
CA GLY A 172 -0.61 1.96 13.79
C GLY A 172 -0.29 3.10 12.80
N HIS A 173 0.30 2.79 11.63
CA HIS A 173 0.58 3.81 10.60
C HIS A 173 -0.69 4.45 10.04
N GLY A 174 -1.68 3.62 9.69
CA GLY A 174 -2.98 4.09 9.24
C GLY A 174 -3.71 4.84 10.34
N SER A 175 -3.66 4.31 11.56
CA SER A 175 -4.29 4.93 12.74
C SER A 175 -3.79 6.35 13.02
N ILE A 176 -2.47 6.59 13.05
CA ILE A 176 -1.95 7.96 13.24
C ILE A 176 -2.25 8.86 12.04
N THR A 177 -2.31 8.30 10.82
CA THR A 177 -2.64 9.04 9.60
C THR A 177 -4.09 9.52 9.64
N LEU A 178 -5.04 8.62 9.96
CA LEU A 178 -6.46 8.95 10.09
C LEU A 178 -6.71 9.89 11.26
N ALA A 179 -6.05 9.68 12.40
CA ALA A 179 -6.13 10.59 13.54
C ALA A 179 -5.64 12.00 13.19
N ALA A 180 -4.52 12.12 12.48
CA ALA A 180 -4.00 13.42 12.02
C ALA A 180 -5.01 14.17 11.13
N ALA A 181 -5.75 13.44 10.28
CA ALA A 181 -6.82 14.02 9.48
C ALA A 181 -8.01 14.48 10.35
N LEU A 182 -8.43 13.65 11.30
CA LEU A 182 -9.54 13.96 12.21
C LEU A 182 -9.23 15.14 13.13
N MET A 183 -7.99 15.27 13.63
CA MET A 183 -7.57 16.42 14.45
C MET A 183 -7.75 17.75 13.70
N ARG A 184 -7.38 17.78 12.42
CA ARG A 184 -7.55 18.96 11.56
C ARG A 184 -9.00 19.21 11.21
N ASN A 185 -9.76 18.16 10.89
CA ASN A 185 -11.21 18.27 10.71
C ASN A 185 -11.88 18.87 11.96
N GLN A 186 -11.48 18.43 13.16
CA GLN A 186 -11.98 18.94 14.43
C GLN A 186 -11.62 20.41 14.64
N ALA A 187 -10.39 20.82 14.31
CA ALA A 187 -9.97 22.22 14.35
C ALA A 187 -10.80 23.12 13.41
N GLU A 188 -11.35 22.56 12.33
CA GLU A 188 -12.26 23.22 11.39
C GLU A 188 -13.75 23.12 11.80
N GLY A 189 -14.06 22.55 12.97
CA GLY A 189 -15.44 22.42 13.47
C GLY A 189 -16.16 21.13 13.06
N PHE A 190 -15.44 20.15 12.53
CA PHE A 190 -15.98 18.85 12.11
C PHE A 190 -15.38 17.70 12.94
N PRO A 191 -15.83 17.52 14.19
CA PRO A 191 -15.31 16.46 15.04
C PRO A 191 -15.70 15.08 14.51
N GLY A 192 -14.74 14.16 14.54
CA GLY A 192 -14.93 12.75 14.21
C GLY A 192 -14.17 11.85 15.17
N ARG A 193 -14.52 10.57 15.20
CA ARG A 193 -13.93 9.56 16.08
C ARG A 193 -13.37 8.40 15.27
N TYR A 194 -12.19 7.95 15.66
CA TYR A 194 -11.51 6.78 15.08
C TYR A 194 -11.72 5.53 15.95
N TYR A 195 -11.94 4.39 15.30
CA TYR A 195 -12.00 3.07 15.91
C TYR A 195 -11.14 2.09 15.12
N GLY A 196 -10.03 1.64 15.69
CA GLY A 196 -9.20 0.58 15.14
C GLY A 196 -9.62 -0.78 15.67
N THR A 197 -9.40 -1.86 14.92
CA THR A 197 -9.55 -3.24 15.42
C THR A 197 -8.28 -4.04 15.12
N ASP A 198 -7.85 -4.85 16.09
CA ASP A 198 -6.69 -5.72 15.92
C ASP A 198 -6.72 -6.89 16.90
N ILE A 199 -6.33 -8.08 16.43
CA ILE A 199 -6.26 -9.27 17.28
C ILE A 199 -5.06 -9.23 18.23
N ALA A 200 -3.98 -8.54 17.84
CA ALA A 200 -2.75 -8.46 18.62
C ALA A 200 -2.86 -7.33 19.67
N PRO A 201 -2.79 -7.64 20.99
CA PRO A 201 -2.85 -6.60 22.03
C PRO A 201 -1.68 -5.60 22.00
N ALA A 202 -0.60 -5.95 21.31
CA ALA A 202 0.56 -5.09 21.11
C ALA A 202 0.43 -4.15 19.91
N ALA A 203 -0.65 -4.26 19.12
CA ALA A 203 -0.89 -3.38 17.99
C ALA A 203 -1.16 -1.93 18.43
N GLY A 204 -0.92 -0.99 17.52
CA GLY A 204 -1.16 0.44 17.72
C GLY A 204 -0.03 1.15 18.45
N ILE A 205 1.20 0.64 18.39
CA ILE A 205 2.37 1.24 19.04
C ILE A 205 2.53 2.74 18.70
N LEU A 206 2.21 3.13 17.46
CA LEU A 206 2.25 4.53 17.01
C LEU A 206 1.05 5.36 17.51
N PHE A 207 -0.07 4.71 17.82
CA PHE A 207 -1.33 5.33 18.23
C PHE A 207 -1.32 5.70 19.72
N GLN A 208 -0.50 6.68 20.06
CA GLN A 208 -0.30 7.17 21.43
C GLN A 208 -0.20 8.72 21.45
N GLY A 209 -0.17 9.31 22.64
CA GLY A 209 -0.09 10.76 22.81
C GLY A 209 -1.30 11.48 22.20
N PRO A 210 -1.13 12.64 21.54
CA PRO A 210 -2.26 13.43 21.05
C PRO A 210 -3.10 12.70 19.98
N TYR A 211 -2.50 11.76 19.23
CA TYR A 211 -3.22 11.00 18.21
C TYR A 211 -4.21 9.99 18.83
N ALA A 212 -3.88 9.42 19.99
CA ALA A 212 -4.76 8.49 20.70
C ALA A 212 -6.02 9.18 21.25
N GLU A 213 -5.98 10.50 21.46
CA GLU A 213 -7.14 11.27 21.91
C GLU A 213 -8.29 11.24 20.89
N MET A 214 -8.00 10.97 19.61
CA MET A 214 -9.00 10.93 18.54
C MET A 214 -9.84 9.65 18.50
N GLY A 215 -9.49 8.60 19.25
CA GLY A 215 -10.12 7.31 19.05
C GLY A 215 -9.79 6.26 20.09
N THR A 216 -9.99 5.00 19.71
CA THR A 216 -9.61 3.84 20.52
C THR A 216 -9.31 2.66 19.59
N ILE A 217 -8.50 1.71 20.08
CA ILE A 217 -8.34 0.40 19.45
C ILE A 217 -9.19 -0.60 20.21
N LEU A 218 -9.94 -1.41 19.48
CA LEU A 218 -10.78 -2.50 19.97
C LEU A 218 -10.02 -3.80 19.75
N TYR A 219 -9.42 -4.33 20.81
CA TYR A 219 -8.62 -5.54 20.72
C TYR A 219 -9.49 -6.81 20.68
N GLY A 220 -9.18 -7.69 19.74
CA GLY A 220 -9.90 -8.94 19.48
C GLY A 220 -10.17 -9.14 17.99
N ASP A 221 -11.04 -10.11 17.68
CA ASP A 221 -11.50 -10.35 16.31
C ASP A 221 -12.26 -9.12 15.78
N SER A 222 -11.97 -8.73 14.53
CA SER A 222 -12.56 -7.54 13.93
C SER A 222 -14.04 -7.74 13.65
N LEU A 223 -14.49 -8.90 13.14
CA LEU A 223 -15.91 -9.19 12.91
C LEU A 223 -16.72 -9.07 14.20
N GLU A 224 -16.21 -9.58 15.32
CA GLU A 224 -16.86 -9.44 16.62
C GLU A 224 -16.95 -7.98 17.10
N SER A 225 -15.93 -7.18 16.80
CA SER A 225 -15.92 -5.74 17.10
C SER A 225 -16.91 -4.98 16.21
N LEU A 226 -16.91 -5.25 14.90
CA LEU A 226 -17.79 -4.62 13.91
C LEU A 226 -19.27 -4.92 14.17
N LYS A 227 -19.60 -6.14 14.58
CA LYS A 227 -20.99 -6.50 14.95
C LYS A 227 -21.52 -5.63 16.09
N LYS A 228 -20.69 -5.31 17.08
CA LYS A 228 -21.04 -4.54 18.28
C LYS A 228 -21.06 -3.02 18.08
N LEU A 229 -20.47 -2.52 17.00
CA LEU A 229 -20.44 -1.09 16.73
C LEU A 229 -21.81 -0.58 16.28
N ASP A 230 -22.28 0.48 16.92
CA ASP A 230 -23.54 1.16 16.62
C ASP A 230 -23.30 2.47 15.87
N GLY A 231 -24.24 2.83 15.01
CA GLY A 231 -24.24 4.11 14.30
C GLY A 231 -23.66 4.06 12.88
N PRO A 232 -23.89 5.13 12.10
CA PRO A 232 -23.50 5.18 10.71
C PRO A 232 -21.98 5.31 10.57
N ILE A 233 -21.37 4.38 9.85
CA ILE A 233 -19.95 4.40 9.48
C ILE A 233 -19.80 5.29 8.25
N ASP A 234 -18.98 6.35 8.34
CA ASP A 234 -18.75 7.28 7.23
C ASP A 234 -17.51 6.93 6.41
N LEU A 235 -16.49 6.36 7.06
CA LEU A 235 -15.28 5.88 6.40
C LEU A 235 -14.86 4.56 7.03
N PHE A 236 -14.69 3.54 6.20
CA PHE A 236 -14.17 2.23 6.60
C PHE A 236 -12.88 1.92 5.84
N ILE A 237 -11.84 1.47 6.54
CA ILE A 237 -10.57 1.00 5.98
C ILE A 237 -10.41 -0.48 6.28
N ASN A 238 -10.25 -1.29 5.24
CA ASN A 238 -10.00 -2.71 5.32
C ASN A 238 -8.50 -3.00 5.08
N ASP A 239 -7.77 -3.32 6.15
CA ASP A 239 -6.32 -3.63 6.16
C ASP A 239 -6.01 -4.83 7.08
N SER A 240 -6.97 -5.74 7.28
CA SER A 240 -6.91 -6.87 8.23
C SER A 240 -6.40 -8.18 7.57
N ASP A 241 -7.08 -9.31 7.77
CA ASP A 241 -6.74 -10.58 7.12
C ASP A 241 -6.95 -10.47 5.60
N HIS A 242 -5.89 -10.73 4.86
CA HIS A 242 -5.84 -10.72 3.40
C HIS A 242 -6.58 -11.91 2.75
N SER A 243 -7.22 -12.78 3.53
CA SER A 243 -8.08 -13.81 2.96
C SER A 243 -9.35 -13.21 2.37
N ALA A 244 -9.58 -13.46 1.07
CA ALA A 244 -10.75 -12.92 0.35
C ALA A 244 -12.08 -13.25 1.04
N THR A 245 -12.16 -14.39 1.73
CA THR A 245 -13.30 -14.78 2.54
C THR A 245 -13.52 -13.86 3.74
N TYR A 246 -12.46 -13.50 4.47
CA TYR A 246 -12.58 -12.66 5.66
C TYR A 246 -12.90 -11.21 5.29
N GLU A 247 -12.24 -10.67 4.26
CA GLU A 247 -12.55 -9.34 3.70
C GLU A 247 -14.04 -9.24 3.34
N ARG A 248 -14.58 -10.26 2.65
CA ARG A 248 -15.99 -10.27 2.24
C ARG A 248 -16.95 -10.28 3.42
N GLU A 249 -16.63 -11.03 4.47
CA GLU A 249 -17.46 -11.07 5.68
C GLU A 249 -17.44 -9.72 6.41
N GLU A 250 -16.30 -9.04 6.48
CA GLU A 250 -16.22 -7.69 7.05
C GLU A 250 -17.10 -6.71 6.26
N TYR A 251 -17.02 -6.72 4.92
CA TYR A 251 -17.87 -5.87 4.07
C TYR A 251 -19.37 -6.11 4.29
N ARG A 252 -19.78 -7.39 4.40
CA ARG A 252 -21.17 -7.76 4.69
C ARG A 252 -21.64 -7.29 6.05
N VAL A 253 -20.79 -7.39 7.08
CA VAL A 253 -21.12 -6.97 8.45
C VAL A 253 -21.30 -5.45 8.52
N ILE A 254 -20.49 -4.68 7.80
CA ILE A 254 -20.58 -3.21 7.85
C ILE A 254 -21.66 -2.63 6.94
N GLU A 255 -22.06 -3.29 5.84
CA GLU A 255 -23.01 -2.73 4.86
C GLU A 255 -24.28 -2.13 5.49
N PRO A 256 -25.02 -2.82 6.38
CA PRO A 256 -26.22 -2.24 7.00
C PRO A 256 -25.92 -1.10 7.99
N LYS A 257 -24.65 -0.89 8.34
CA LYS A 257 -24.15 0.16 9.24
C LYS A 257 -23.54 1.33 8.48
N LEU A 258 -23.38 1.26 7.15
CA LEU A 258 -22.81 2.34 6.35
C LEU A 258 -23.76 3.55 6.30
N SER A 259 -23.19 4.76 6.40
CA SER A 259 -23.93 5.98 6.10
C SER A 259 -24.26 6.09 4.60
N ALA A 260 -25.22 6.94 4.25
CA ALA A 260 -25.60 7.18 2.85
C ALA A 260 -24.45 7.74 1.98
N HIS A 261 -23.43 8.32 2.62
CA HIS A 261 -22.26 8.89 1.97
C HIS A 261 -20.98 8.11 2.25
N ALA A 262 -21.10 6.92 2.84
CA ALA A 262 -19.96 6.17 3.32
C ALA A 262 -19.02 5.75 2.18
N VAL A 263 -17.72 5.91 2.43
CA VAL A 263 -16.65 5.40 1.59
C VAL A 263 -15.97 4.24 2.29
N VAL A 264 -15.75 3.15 1.56
CA VAL A 264 -15.04 1.95 2.01
C VAL A 264 -13.76 1.85 1.20
N LEU A 265 -12.60 1.83 1.86
CA LEU A 265 -11.30 1.69 1.25
C LEU A 265 -10.73 0.30 1.56
N GLY A 266 -10.31 -0.43 0.53
CA GLY A 266 -9.63 -1.72 0.66
C GLY A 266 -8.15 -1.60 0.33
N ASP A 267 -7.30 -2.04 1.25
CA ASP A 267 -5.84 -2.05 1.11
C ASP A 267 -5.36 -3.09 0.07
N ASN A 268 -6.04 -4.24 0.04
CA ASN A 268 -5.63 -5.40 -0.76
C ASN A 268 -6.27 -5.47 -2.14
N ALA A 269 -6.92 -4.41 -2.60
CA ALA A 269 -7.60 -4.40 -3.90
C ALA A 269 -6.66 -4.63 -5.11
N HIS A 270 -5.34 -4.67 -4.87
CA HIS A 270 -4.33 -5.02 -5.87
C HIS A 270 -4.13 -6.54 -6.03
N VAL A 271 -4.61 -7.35 -5.09
CA VAL A 271 -4.51 -8.83 -5.06
C VAL A 271 -5.85 -9.54 -4.79
N SER A 272 -6.89 -8.81 -4.39
CA SER A 272 -8.24 -9.30 -4.09
C SER A 272 -9.30 -8.51 -4.85
N ASP A 273 -10.26 -9.23 -5.45
CA ASP A 273 -11.44 -8.63 -6.11
C ASP A 273 -12.64 -8.46 -5.15
N SER A 274 -12.49 -8.84 -3.86
CA SER A 274 -13.59 -8.91 -2.89
C SER A 274 -14.38 -7.59 -2.78
N LEU A 275 -13.69 -6.45 -2.71
CA LEU A 275 -14.34 -5.14 -2.64
C LEU A 275 -15.06 -4.76 -3.93
N LEU A 276 -14.51 -5.14 -5.10
CA LEU A 276 -15.15 -4.91 -6.40
C LEU A 276 -16.41 -5.75 -6.54
N GLU A 277 -16.37 -7.02 -6.12
CA GLU A 277 -17.54 -7.90 -6.12
C GLU A 277 -18.62 -7.37 -5.17
N HIS A 278 -18.26 -6.99 -3.96
CA HIS A 278 -19.20 -6.41 -2.99
C HIS A 278 -19.84 -5.12 -3.52
N ALA A 279 -19.05 -4.23 -4.13
CA ALA A 279 -19.57 -3.01 -4.76
C ALA A 279 -20.62 -3.29 -5.84
N ARG A 280 -20.41 -4.34 -6.65
CA ARG A 280 -21.38 -4.78 -7.67
C ARG A 280 -22.65 -5.34 -7.03
N GLU A 281 -22.51 -6.17 -5.99
CA GLU A 281 -23.63 -6.76 -5.24
C GLU A 281 -24.52 -5.68 -4.62
N THR A 282 -23.94 -4.57 -4.15
CA THR A 282 -24.67 -3.50 -3.44
C THR A 282 -25.01 -2.29 -4.33
N GLY A 283 -24.71 -2.35 -5.64
CA GLY A 283 -24.96 -1.25 -6.58
C GLY A 283 -24.13 0.02 -6.31
N ARG A 284 -22.99 -0.12 -5.62
CA ARG A 284 -22.03 0.97 -5.34
C ARG A 284 -20.98 1.05 -6.46
N THR A 285 -20.32 2.20 -6.56
CA THR A 285 -19.23 2.40 -7.53
C THR A 285 -17.92 1.92 -6.95
N PHE A 286 -17.08 1.26 -7.76
CA PHE A 286 -15.72 0.87 -7.41
C PHE A 286 -14.70 1.58 -8.29
N LEU A 287 -13.59 2.01 -7.69
CA LEU A 287 -12.39 2.46 -8.39
C LEU A 287 -11.14 1.87 -7.72
N PHE A 288 -10.09 1.68 -8.52
CA PHE A 288 -8.80 1.22 -8.02
C PHE A 288 -7.68 2.20 -8.38
N PHE A 289 -6.86 2.54 -7.39
CA PHE A 289 -5.62 3.27 -7.56
C PHE A 289 -4.43 2.34 -7.30
N ARG A 290 -3.44 2.35 -8.19
CA ARG A 290 -2.19 1.58 -8.02
C ARG A 290 -1.04 2.51 -7.62
N GLU A 291 -0.28 2.09 -6.62
CA GLU A 291 0.94 2.79 -6.21
C GLU A 291 2.06 2.64 -7.26
N ASP A 292 2.90 3.66 -7.34
CA ASP A 292 4.15 3.65 -8.10
C ASP A 292 5.25 4.20 -7.17
N PRO A 293 5.93 3.32 -6.41
CA PRO A 293 6.93 3.70 -5.41
C PRO A 293 8.18 4.32 -6.04
N ILE A 294 8.75 5.32 -5.36
CA ILE A 294 10.07 5.86 -5.73
C ILE A 294 11.17 5.02 -5.06
N ASN A 295 12.21 4.67 -5.83
CA ASN A 295 13.42 4.02 -5.33
C ASN A 295 13.20 2.74 -4.50
N HIS A 296 12.10 2.01 -4.75
CA HIS A 296 11.75 0.79 -4.05
C HIS A 296 11.64 -0.39 -5.04
N TRP A 297 11.90 -1.62 -4.58
CA TRP A 297 11.82 -2.82 -5.42
C TRP A 297 10.39 -3.33 -5.54
N TYR A 298 9.63 -3.27 -4.45
CA TYR A 298 8.23 -3.67 -4.40
C TYR A 298 7.44 -2.84 -5.42
N PRO A 299 6.59 -3.46 -6.25
CA PRO A 299 5.84 -2.77 -7.30
C PRO A 299 4.84 -1.74 -6.82
N GLY A 300 4.58 -1.66 -5.51
CA GLY A 300 3.50 -0.90 -4.91
C GLY A 300 2.22 -1.72 -4.82
N ALA A 301 1.41 -1.43 -3.80
CA ALA A 301 0.08 -2.00 -3.62
C ALA A 301 -0.96 -1.10 -4.33
N GLY A 302 -2.10 -0.87 -3.69
CA GLY A 302 -3.10 0.06 -4.19
C GLY A 302 -4.18 0.37 -3.17
N ILE A 303 -5.17 1.16 -3.60
CA ILE A 303 -6.37 1.49 -2.84
C ILE A 303 -7.56 1.14 -3.71
N GLY A 304 -8.36 0.18 -3.27
CA GLY A 304 -9.72 0.04 -3.79
C GLY A 304 -10.62 1.01 -3.04
N ALA A 305 -11.50 1.73 -3.74
CA ALA A 305 -12.50 2.59 -3.13
C ALA A 305 -13.88 2.17 -3.62
N MET A 306 -14.75 1.83 -2.67
CA MET A 306 -16.18 1.66 -2.89
C MET A 306 -16.94 2.85 -2.30
N PHE A 307 -17.80 3.47 -3.09
CA PHE A 307 -18.52 4.69 -2.70
C PHE A 307 -19.88 4.77 -3.41
N PRO A 308 -20.80 5.64 -2.94
CA PRO A 308 -22.14 5.74 -3.53
C PRO A 308 -22.09 6.15 -5.00
N THR A 309 -22.88 5.46 -5.82
CA THR A 309 -23.06 5.80 -7.23
C THR A 309 -23.67 7.20 -7.35
N SER A 310 -23.16 8.00 -8.30
CA SER A 310 -23.77 9.30 -8.60
C SER A 310 -25.16 9.07 -9.18
N THR A 311 -26.19 9.53 -8.48
CA THR A 311 -27.55 9.72 -9.04
C THR A 311 -27.59 10.97 -9.90
#